data_AF-A0A945ZL30-F1
#
_entry.id   AF-A0A945ZL30-F1
#
_cell.length_a   1.000
_cell.length_b   1.000
_cell.length_c   1.000
_cell.angle_alpha   90.00
_cell.angle_beta   90.00
_cell.angle_gamma   90.00
#
_symmetry.space_group_name_H-M   'P 1'
#
loop_
_entity.id
_entity.type
_entity.pdbx_description
1 polymer ?
#
loop_
_entity_poly.entity_id
_entity_poly.type
_entity_poly.pdbx_seq_one_letter_code
_entity_poly.pdbx_strand_id
1 'polypeptide(L)'
;MELNNLVKAAIFSALAIALGYAFLFVPNIEFITVIVFLAGMTLGKKWGMMVGGTSMFIFSAMNPMGSGLIYLPLLIAQVFAMLIIGLIGGMLKPIFTFNNRLKFQIILAGFSGLVCALIYDISTSIAYPISVGYGIKQTIGYIVSGLLFTLVHQASNMLIFSIVVPKYLRIS
;
A
#
# COMPACT_ATOMS: atom_id res chain seq x y z
N MET A 1 -9.55 -15.41 20.63
CA MET A 1 -9.15 -15.28 19.21
C MET A 1 -8.81 -13.85 18.83
N GLU A 2 -9.56 -12.83 19.26
CA GLU A 2 -9.28 -11.43 18.89
C GLU A 2 -7.92 -10.91 19.36
N LEU A 3 -7.47 -11.29 20.57
CA LEU A 3 -6.15 -10.87 21.09
C LEU A 3 -4.98 -11.31 20.19
N ASN A 4 -5.02 -12.55 19.67
CA ASN A 4 -3.96 -13.05 18.79
C ASN A 4 -3.94 -12.29 17.45
N ASN A 5 -5.13 -11.99 16.90
CA ASN A 5 -5.23 -11.18 15.67
C ASN A 5 -4.77 -9.74 15.90
N LEU A 6 -5.06 -9.16 17.07
CA LEU A 6 -4.57 -7.84 17.46
C LEU A 6 -3.04 -7.81 17.53
N VAL A 7 -2.42 -8.79 18.18
CA VAL A 7 -0.95 -8.90 18.26
C VAL A 7 -0.34 -9.02 16.87
N LYS A 8 -0.88 -9.91 16.02
CA LYS A 8 -0.41 -10.05 14.63
C LYS A 8 -0.60 -8.76 13.83
N ALA A 9 -1.74 -8.09 13.96
CA ALA A 9 -2.01 -6.81 13.30
C ALA A 9 -1.01 -5.73 13.73
N ALA A 10 -0.66 -5.66 15.02
CA ALA A 10 0.36 -4.75 15.53
C ALA A 10 1.75 -5.05 14.93
N ILE A 11 2.12 -6.34 14.83
CA ILE A 11 3.38 -6.75 14.19
C ILE A 11 3.40 -6.36 12.71
N PHE A 12 2.33 -6.65 11.95
CA PHE A 12 2.24 -6.23 10.55
C PHE A 12 2.32 -4.71 10.40
N SER A 13 1.68 -3.97 11.31
CA SER A 13 1.70 -2.51 11.25
C SER A 13 3.08 -1.95 11.53
N ALA A 14 3.75 -2.46 12.57
CA ALA A 14 5.13 -2.09 12.90
C ALA A 14 6.09 -2.43 11.76
N LEU A 15 5.94 -3.61 11.14
CA LEU A 15 6.77 -4.02 9.99
C LEU A 15 6.54 -3.11 8.78
N ALA A 16 5.28 -2.76 8.49
CA ALA A 16 4.95 -1.85 7.39
C ALA A 16 5.60 -0.49 7.62
N ILE A 17 5.43 0.11 8.81
CA ILE A 17 6.01 1.41 9.17
C ILE A 17 7.54 1.36 9.10
N ALA A 18 8.16 0.31 9.66
CA ALA A 18 9.61 0.16 9.69
C ALA A 18 10.21 0.04 8.27
N LEU A 19 9.61 -0.78 7.41
CA LEU A 19 10.03 -0.89 6.01
C LEU A 19 9.76 0.39 5.23
N GLY A 20 8.65 1.07 5.52
CA GLY A 20 8.36 2.40 4.99
C GLY A 20 9.49 3.39 5.26
N TYR A 21 9.96 3.47 6.51
CA TYR A 21 11.08 4.33 6.86
C TYR A 21 12.43 3.84 6.33
N ALA A 22 12.66 2.53 6.32
CA ALA A 22 13.91 1.95 5.81
C ALA A 22 14.15 2.25 4.32
N PHE A 23 13.06 2.28 3.53
CA PHE A 23 13.11 2.55 2.08
C PHE A 23 12.73 3.98 1.71
N LEU A 24 12.57 4.87 2.69
CA LEU A 24 12.10 6.25 2.46
C LEU A 24 12.95 7.03 1.45
N PHE A 25 14.27 6.79 1.41
CA PHE A 25 15.19 7.46 0.49
C PHE A 25 15.43 6.71 -0.83
N VAL A 26 14.80 5.54 -0.99
CA VAL A 26 14.92 4.74 -2.20
C VAL A 26 13.74 5.07 -3.11
N PRO A 27 13.94 5.82 -4.20
CA PRO A 27 12.82 6.28 -5.03
C PRO A 27 12.08 5.09 -5.65
N ASN A 28 10.75 5.19 -5.69
CA ASN A 28 9.85 4.21 -6.33
C ASN A 28 9.86 2.79 -5.73
N ILE A 29 10.60 2.54 -4.64
CA ILE A 29 10.59 1.24 -3.95
C ILE A 29 9.86 1.40 -2.63
N GLU A 30 8.76 0.68 -2.48
CA GLU A 30 7.82 0.88 -1.39
C GLU A 30 7.27 -0.49 -0.94
N PHE A 31 7.36 -0.76 0.37
CA PHE A 31 7.00 -2.07 0.95
C PHE A 31 5.80 -2.03 1.90
N ILE A 32 5.30 -0.85 2.27
CA ILE A 32 4.10 -0.71 3.11
C ILE A 32 2.91 -1.42 2.45
N THR A 33 2.66 -1.17 1.16
CA THR A 33 1.54 -1.73 0.39
C THR A 33 1.54 -3.25 0.39
N VAL A 34 2.67 -3.90 0.10
CA VAL A 34 2.76 -5.37 0.10
C VAL A 34 2.56 -5.94 1.50
N ILE A 35 3.10 -5.31 2.54
CA ILE A 35 2.90 -5.78 3.92
C ILE A 35 1.44 -5.64 4.37
N VAL A 36 0.79 -4.51 4.05
CA VAL A 36 -0.64 -4.27 4.33
C VAL A 36 -1.51 -5.30 3.59
N PHE A 37 -1.20 -5.57 2.33
CA PHE A 37 -1.89 -6.59 1.54
C PHE A 37 -1.73 -7.99 2.18
N LEU A 38 -0.52 -8.37 2.58
CA LEU A 38 -0.25 -9.63 3.27
C LEU A 38 -0.96 -9.73 4.62
N ALA A 39 -1.07 -8.60 5.35
CA ALA A 39 -1.83 -8.55 6.59
C ALA A 39 -3.31 -8.88 6.34
N GLY A 40 -3.89 -8.30 5.29
CA GLY A 40 -5.24 -8.62 4.82
C GLY A 40 -5.38 -10.10 4.43
N MET A 41 -4.43 -10.64 3.68
CA MET A 41 -4.42 -12.06 3.31
C MET A 41 -4.36 -13.01 4.52
N THR A 42 -3.70 -12.59 5.59
CA THR A 42 -3.41 -13.44 6.76
C THR A 42 -4.50 -13.33 7.82
N LEU A 43 -5.00 -12.12 8.06
CA LEU A 43 -5.93 -11.80 9.16
C LEU A 43 -7.37 -11.56 8.67
N GLY A 44 -7.57 -11.52 7.35
CA GLY A 44 -8.84 -11.25 6.71
C GLY A 44 -9.14 -9.76 6.54
N LYS A 45 -10.29 -9.49 5.92
CA LYS A 45 -10.72 -8.16 5.45
C LYS A 45 -10.67 -7.08 6.53
N LYS A 46 -11.33 -7.32 7.67
CA LYS A 46 -11.47 -6.34 8.77
C LYS A 46 -10.11 -5.93 9.35
N TRP A 47 -9.29 -6.92 9.68
CA TRP A 47 -7.97 -6.69 10.25
C TRP A 47 -6.98 -6.12 9.22
N GLY A 48 -7.06 -6.54 7.96
CA GLY A 48 -6.28 -5.94 6.87
C GLY A 48 -6.54 -4.44 6.72
N MET A 49 -7.81 -4.04 6.73
CA MET A 49 -8.19 -2.62 6.73
C MET A 49 -7.56 -1.90 7.93
N MET A 50 -7.73 -2.41 9.15
CA MET A 50 -7.17 -1.78 10.35
C MET A 50 -5.64 -1.60 10.27
N VAL A 51 -4.92 -2.63 9.82
CA VAL A 51 -3.46 -2.56 9.61
C VAL A 51 -3.12 -1.49 8.59
N GLY A 52 -3.78 -1.47 7.42
CA GLY A 52 -3.52 -0.48 6.38
C GLY A 52 -3.72 0.96 6.87
N GLY A 53 -4.87 1.22 7.47
CA GLY A 53 -5.20 2.57 7.95
C GLY A 53 -4.27 3.06 9.06
N THR A 54 -4.02 2.21 10.07
CA THR A 54 -3.15 2.59 11.20
C THR A 54 -1.69 2.75 10.79
N SER A 55 -1.16 1.84 9.98
CA SER A 55 0.22 1.90 9.50
C SER A 55 0.45 3.17 8.71
N MET A 56 -0.45 3.48 7.77
CA MET A 56 -0.31 4.64 6.91
C MET A 56 -0.51 5.95 7.66
N PHE A 57 -1.44 5.99 8.62
CA PHE A 57 -1.63 7.15 9.48
C PHE A 57 -0.34 7.47 10.25
N ILE A 58 0.26 6.48 10.91
CA ILE A 58 1.50 6.67 11.68
C ILE A 58 2.65 7.05 10.75
N PHE A 59 2.83 6.31 9.65
CA PHE A 59 3.91 6.55 8.70
C PHE A 59 3.84 7.97 8.10
N SER A 60 2.64 8.43 7.73
CA SER A 60 2.45 9.75 7.13
C SER A 60 2.52 10.87 8.18
N ALA A 61 1.84 10.71 9.32
CA ALA A 61 1.83 11.72 10.38
C ALA A 61 3.23 11.95 10.99
N MET A 62 4.03 10.89 11.12
CA MET A 62 5.37 10.94 11.70
C MET A 62 6.50 10.90 10.66
N ASN A 63 6.21 11.27 9.41
CA ASN A 63 7.20 11.21 8.35
C ASN A 63 8.33 12.24 8.55
N PRO A 64 9.61 11.83 8.61
CA PRO A 64 10.75 12.74 8.79
C PRO A 64 10.91 13.79 7.69
N MET A 65 10.41 13.53 6.49
CA MET A 65 10.46 14.47 5.36
C MET A 65 9.40 15.56 5.43
N GLY A 66 8.49 15.49 6.40
CA GLY A 66 7.39 16.43 6.59
C GLY A 66 6.12 15.70 7.04
N SER A 67 5.47 16.22 8.08
CA SER A 67 4.29 15.58 8.65
C SER A 67 3.07 15.69 7.73
N GLY A 68 2.44 14.56 7.44
CA GLY A 68 1.15 14.50 6.73
C GLY A 68 0.01 15.23 7.46
N LEU A 69 0.16 15.55 8.74
CA LEU A 69 -0.83 16.34 9.50
C LEU A 69 -0.98 17.77 8.96
N ILE A 70 0.02 18.29 8.25
CA ILE A 70 -0.04 19.60 7.59
C ILE A 70 -0.84 19.49 6.28
N TYR A 71 -0.82 18.32 5.64
CA TYR A 71 -1.46 18.05 4.34
C TYR A 71 -2.69 17.14 4.52
N LEU A 72 -3.68 17.61 5.29
CA LEU A 72 -4.85 16.82 5.71
C LEU A 72 -5.57 16.07 4.57
N PRO A 73 -5.90 16.68 3.41
CA PRO A 73 -6.52 15.95 2.31
C PRO A 73 -5.67 14.77 1.80
N LEU A 74 -4.34 14.97 1.72
CA LEU A 74 -3.41 13.93 1.32
C LEU A 74 -3.37 12.80 2.35
N LEU A 75 -3.26 13.13 3.64
CA LEU A 75 -3.24 12.14 4.72
C LEU A 75 -4.50 11.27 4.69
N ILE A 76 -5.67 11.88 4.53
CA ILE A 76 -6.95 11.16 4.44
C ILE A 76 -6.96 10.22 3.24
N ALA A 77 -6.53 10.71 2.06
CA ALA A 77 -6.49 9.90 0.85
C ALA A 77 -5.52 8.72 0.97
N GLN A 78 -4.35 8.93 1.56
CA GLN A 78 -3.35 7.90 1.83
C GLN A 78 -3.89 6.80 2.76
N VAL A 79 -4.48 7.20 3.89
CA VAL A 79 -5.09 6.28 4.85
C VAL A 79 -6.21 5.49 4.18
N PHE A 80 -7.09 6.17 3.46
CA PHE A 80 -8.21 5.53 2.76
C PHE A 80 -7.75 4.52 1.70
N ALA A 81 -6.75 4.86 0.89
CA ALA A 81 -6.16 3.94 -0.08
C ALA A 81 -5.60 2.69 0.62
N MET A 82 -4.91 2.85 1.75
CA MET A 82 -4.33 1.72 2.48
C MET A 82 -5.38 0.85 3.19
N LEU A 83 -6.51 1.43 3.62
CA LEU A 83 -7.68 0.63 4.05
C LEU A 83 -8.13 -0.31 2.92
N ILE A 84 -8.30 0.22 1.71
CA ILE A 84 -8.72 -0.54 0.53
C ILE A 84 -7.69 -1.63 0.18
N ILE A 85 -6.40 -1.31 0.20
CA ILE A 85 -5.34 -2.29 -0.12
C ILE A 85 -5.37 -3.47 0.88
N GLY A 86 -5.53 -3.19 2.17
CA GLY A 86 -5.69 -4.22 3.19
C GLY A 86 -6.97 -5.07 2.99
N LEU A 87 -8.07 -4.44 2.55
CA LEU A 87 -9.30 -5.14 2.18
C LEU A 87 -9.09 -6.07 0.98
N ILE A 88 -8.42 -5.60 -0.08
CA ILE A 88 -8.15 -6.38 -1.30
C ILE A 88 -7.34 -7.63 -0.95
N GLY A 89 -6.30 -7.50 -0.12
CA GLY A 89 -5.53 -8.66 0.36
C GLY A 89 -6.41 -9.74 1.00
N GLY A 90 -7.34 -9.34 1.87
CA GLY A 90 -8.28 -10.26 2.48
C GLY A 90 -9.31 -10.86 1.51
N MET A 91 -9.69 -10.12 0.46
CA MET A 91 -10.61 -10.60 -0.58
C MET A 91 -9.96 -11.59 -1.54
N LEU A 92 -8.66 -11.42 -1.85
CA LEU A 92 -7.97 -12.24 -2.84
C LEU A 92 -7.39 -13.53 -2.25
N LYS A 93 -7.21 -13.66 -0.93
CA LYS A 93 -6.68 -14.87 -0.29
C LYS A 93 -7.31 -16.18 -0.80
N PRO A 94 -8.65 -16.32 -0.90
CA PRO A 94 -9.27 -17.56 -1.41
C PRO A 94 -8.87 -17.91 -2.85
N ILE A 95 -8.66 -16.90 -3.69
CA ILE A 95 -8.28 -17.08 -5.11
C ILE A 95 -6.84 -17.60 -5.20
N PHE A 96 -5.94 -17.05 -4.38
CA PHE A 96 -4.55 -17.52 -4.29
C PHE A 96 -4.44 -18.97 -3.78
N THR A 97 -5.32 -19.37 -2.85
CA THR A 97 -5.34 -20.74 -2.31
C THR A 97 -6.05 -21.73 -3.23
N PHE A 98 -7.01 -21.28 -4.03
CA PHE A 98 -7.72 -22.14 -4.98
C PHE A 98 -6.79 -22.69 -6.07
N ASN A 99 -5.85 -21.87 -6.56
CA ASN A 99 -4.87 -22.30 -7.55
C ASN A 99 -3.44 -22.10 -7.04
N ASN A 100 -2.87 -23.17 -6.48
CA ASN A 100 -1.53 -23.15 -5.87
C ASN A 100 -0.38 -23.25 -6.89
N ARG A 101 -0.65 -23.11 -8.20
CA ARG A 101 0.41 -23.10 -9.21
C ARG A 101 1.22 -21.82 -9.08
N LEU A 102 2.54 -21.95 -8.96
CA LEU A 102 3.46 -20.81 -8.81
C LEU A 102 3.25 -19.72 -9.86
N LYS A 103 3.16 -20.10 -11.13
CA LYS A 103 2.97 -19.15 -12.24
C LYS A 103 1.69 -18.32 -12.07
N PHE A 104 0.60 -18.97 -11.63
CA PHE A 104 -0.66 -18.28 -11.38
C PHE A 104 -0.52 -17.27 -10.23
N GLN A 105 0.09 -17.69 -9.11
CA GLN A 105 0.31 -16.81 -7.97
C GLN A 105 1.22 -15.62 -8.31
N ILE A 106 2.29 -15.82 -9.09
CA ILE A 106 3.19 -14.74 -9.54
C ILE A 106 2.43 -13.70 -10.38
N ILE A 107 1.63 -14.16 -11.35
CA ILE A 107 0.88 -13.29 -12.25
C ILE A 107 -0.20 -12.53 -11.47
N LEU A 108 -1.00 -13.22 -10.67
CA LEU A 108 -2.05 -12.62 -9.87
C LEU A 108 -1.49 -11.62 -8.86
N ALA A 109 -0.38 -11.97 -8.20
CA ALA A 109 0.29 -11.07 -7.27
C ALA A 109 0.80 -9.81 -7.98
N GLY A 110 1.51 -9.94 -9.10
CA GLY A 110 2.01 -8.79 -9.85
C GLY A 110 0.88 -7.86 -10.30
N PHE A 111 -0.20 -8.43 -10.85
CA PHE A 111 -1.38 -7.65 -11.22
C PHE A 111 -2.03 -6.97 -9.99
N SER A 112 -2.10 -7.67 -8.85
CA SER A 112 -2.60 -7.08 -7.61
C SER A 112 -1.73 -5.91 -7.14
N GLY A 113 -0.40 -6.03 -7.23
CA GLY A 113 0.54 -4.96 -6.89
C GLY A 113 0.37 -3.73 -7.79
N LEU A 114 0.20 -3.95 -9.10
CA LEU A 114 -0.10 -2.87 -10.06
C LEU A 114 -1.42 -2.16 -9.72
N VAL A 115 -2.49 -2.90 -9.43
CA VAL A 115 -3.78 -2.33 -9.05
C VAL A 115 -3.70 -1.57 -7.72
N CYS A 116 -3.01 -2.12 -6.72
CA CYS A 116 -2.84 -1.45 -5.43
C CYS A 116 -2.04 -0.16 -5.55
N ALA A 117 -0.95 -0.16 -6.33
CA ALA A 117 -0.17 1.04 -6.62
C ALA A 117 -1.01 2.09 -7.34
N LEU A 118 -1.80 1.70 -8.34
CA LEU A 118 -2.72 2.61 -9.03
C LEU A 118 -3.75 3.26 -8.08
N ILE A 119 -4.36 2.47 -7.19
CA ILE A 119 -5.32 2.99 -6.21
C ILE A 119 -4.66 4.05 -5.34
N TYR A 120 -3.44 3.78 -4.85
CA TYR A 120 -2.69 4.71 -4.03
C TYR A 120 -2.30 5.96 -4.81
N ASP A 121 -1.63 5.81 -5.96
CA ASP A 121 -1.10 6.90 -6.77
C ASP A 121 -2.20 7.84 -7.27
N ILE A 122 -3.35 7.30 -7.72
CA ILE A 122 -4.49 8.12 -8.15
C ILE A 122 -5.04 8.91 -6.96
N SER A 123 -5.21 8.25 -5.81
CA SER A 123 -5.72 8.90 -4.59
C SER A 123 -4.82 10.05 -4.16
N THR A 124 -3.51 9.84 -4.13
CA THR A 124 -2.55 10.87 -3.72
C THR A 124 -2.36 11.96 -4.76
N SER A 125 -2.42 11.63 -6.05
CA SER A 125 -2.25 12.61 -7.13
C SER A 125 -3.40 13.62 -7.21
N ILE A 126 -4.60 13.20 -6.81
CA ILE A 126 -5.75 14.09 -6.69
C ILE A 126 -5.70 14.88 -5.37
N ALA A 127 -5.36 14.21 -4.26
CA ALA A 127 -5.41 14.82 -2.94
C ALA A 127 -4.27 15.80 -2.66
N TYR A 128 -3.08 15.57 -3.23
CA TYR A 128 -1.92 16.45 -3.00
C TYR A 128 -2.18 17.89 -3.48
N PRO A 129 -2.58 18.15 -4.73
CA PRO A 129 -2.89 19.51 -5.20
C PRO A 129 -3.95 20.22 -4.35
N ILE A 130 -4.97 19.49 -3.89
CA ILE A 130 -6.01 20.01 -2.99
C ILE A 130 -5.38 20.42 -1.64
N SER A 131 -4.48 19.60 -1.10
CA SER A 131 -3.82 19.86 0.20
C SER A 131 -2.93 21.10 0.21
N VAL A 132 -2.35 21.46 -0.95
CA VAL A 132 -1.46 22.63 -1.09
C VAL A 132 -2.14 23.86 -1.71
N GLY A 133 -3.44 23.77 -2.02
CA GLY A 133 -4.22 24.88 -2.58
C GLY A 133 -3.93 25.18 -4.06
N TYR A 134 -3.50 24.20 -4.84
CA TYR A 134 -3.26 24.38 -6.27
C TYR A 134 -4.56 24.58 -7.06
N GLY A 135 -4.52 25.50 -8.01
CA GLY A 135 -5.55 25.66 -9.03
C GLY A 135 -5.43 24.62 -10.16
N ILE A 136 -6.46 24.52 -10.99
CA ILE A 136 -6.60 23.48 -12.04
C ILE A 136 -5.38 23.38 -12.96
N LYS A 137 -4.81 24.51 -13.41
CA LYS A 137 -3.63 24.50 -14.30
C LYS A 137 -2.39 23.90 -13.63
N GLN A 138 -2.17 24.23 -12.35
CA GLN A 138 -1.05 23.69 -11.57
C GLN A 138 -1.25 22.20 -11.28
N THR A 139 -2.50 21.79 -10.98
CA THR A 139 -2.86 20.39 -10.79
C THR A 139 -2.57 19.53 -12.03
N ILE A 140 -2.95 20.01 -13.21
CA ILE A 140 -2.66 19.30 -14.46
C ILE A 140 -1.14 19.20 -14.68
N GLY A 141 -0.40 20.30 -14.45
CA GLY A 141 1.06 20.29 -14.53
C GLY A 141 1.71 19.29 -13.59
N TYR A 142 1.24 19.23 -12.34
CA TYR A 142 1.71 18.27 -11.34
C TYR A 142 1.48 16.82 -11.79
N ILE A 143 0.26 16.48 -12.20
CA ILE A 143 -0.09 15.12 -12.64
C ILE A 143 0.77 14.72 -13.84
N VAL A 144 0.89 15.57 -14.86
CA VAL A 144 1.69 15.27 -16.05
C VAL A 144 3.16 15.09 -15.72
N SER A 145 3.72 15.93 -14.85
CA SER A 145 5.13 15.82 -14.43
C SER A 145 5.42 14.56 -13.61
N GLY A 146 4.43 14.07 -12.85
CA GLY A 146 4.54 12.89 -12.01
C GLY A 146 4.37 11.56 -12.74
N LEU A 147 3.89 11.56 -14.00
CA LEU A 147 3.55 10.33 -14.72
C LEU A 147 4.70 9.32 -14.80
N LEU A 148 5.90 9.78 -15.17
CA LEU A 148 7.06 8.88 -15.26
C LEU A 148 7.39 8.26 -13.90
N PHE A 149 7.33 9.04 -12.82
CA PHE A 149 7.57 8.55 -11.47
C PHE A 149 6.52 7.50 -11.07
N THR A 150 5.23 7.78 -11.33
CA THR A 150 4.15 6.82 -11.05
C THR A 150 4.27 5.52 -11.86
N LEU A 151 4.73 5.59 -13.11
CA LEU A 151 4.93 4.39 -13.93
C LEU A 151 6.06 3.51 -13.39
N VAL A 152 7.17 4.10 -12.95
CA VAL A 152 8.27 3.37 -12.32
C VAL A 152 7.83 2.77 -10.99
N HIS A 153 7.08 3.54 -10.18
CA HIS A 153 6.49 3.04 -8.95
C HIS A 153 5.54 1.84 -9.18
N GLN A 154 4.67 1.90 -10.19
CA GLN A 154 3.78 0.79 -10.56
C GLN A 154 4.54 -0.45 -11.00
N ALA A 155 5.56 -0.30 -11.84
CA ALA A 155 6.40 -1.41 -12.28
C ALA A 155 7.16 -2.05 -11.10
N SER A 156 7.68 -1.22 -10.20
CA SER A 156 8.34 -1.65 -8.96
C SER A 156 7.38 -2.45 -8.07
N ASN A 157 6.19 -1.93 -7.81
CA ASN A 157 5.17 -2.60 -6.99
C ASN A 157 4.69 -3.91 -7.62
N MET A 158 4.53 -3.96 -8.95
CA MET A 158 4.23 -5.20 -9.67
C MET A 158 5.31 -6.26 -9.42
N LEU A 159 6.60 -5.89 -9.54
CA LEU A 159 7.71 -6.82 -9.30
C LEU A 159 7.79 -7.28 -7.84
N ILE A 160 7.66 -6.34 -6.89
CA ILE A 160 7.68 -6.64 -5.45
C ILE A 160 6.60 -7.66 -5.12
N PHE A 161 5.35 -7.43 -5.55
CA PHE A 161 4.26 -8.37 -5.28
C PHE A 161 4.48 -9.73 -5.94
N SER A 162 4.90 -9.76 -7.21
CA SER A 162 5.20 -11.01 -7.94
C SER A 162 6.25 -11.87 -7.25
N ILE A 163 7.16 -11.29 -6.48
CA ILE A 163 8.20 -12.01 -5.74
C ILE A 163 7.76 -12.35 -4.32
N VAL A 164 7.25 -11.36 -3.57
CA VAL A 164 7.02 -11.46 -2.12
C VAL A 164 5.79 -12.30 -1.82
N VAL A 165 4.65 -12.07 -2.50
CA VAL A 165 3.38 -12.73 -2.16
C VAL A 165 3.43 -14.25 -2.39
N PRO A 166 3.92 -14.77 -3.53
CA PRO A 166 4.01 -16.22 -3.73
C PRO A 166 4.99 -16.90 -2.77
N LYS A 167 6.09 -16.23 -2.41
CA LYS A 167 7.03 -16.73 -1.40
C LYS A 167 6.36 -16.82 -0.02
N TYR A 168 5.65 -15.77 0.39
CA TYR A 168 4.94 -15.74 1.65
C TYR A 168 3.91 -16.88 1.76
N LEU A 169 3.10 -17.07 0.72
CA LEU A 169 2.07 -18.12 0.66
C LEU A 169 2.60 -19.55 0.80
N ARG A 170 3.88 -19.79 0.54
CA ARG A 170 4.51 -21.12 0.64
C ARG A 170 5.08 -21.43 2.01
N ILE A 171 5.27 -20.40 2.83
CA ILE A 171 5.87 -20.51 4.16
C ILE A 171 4.81 -20.29 5.25
N SER A 172 3.69 -19.61 4.93
CA SER A 172 2.53 -19.44 5.81
C SER A 172 1.64 -20.68 5.86
#